data_AF-A0A7J9GBF6-F1
#
_entry.id   AF-A0A7J9GBF6-F1
#
_cell.length_a   1.000
_cell.length_b   1.000
_cell.length_c   1.000
_cell.angle_alpha   90.00
_cell.angle_beta   90.00
_cell.angle_gamma   90.00
#
_symmetry.space_group_name_H-M   'P 1'
#
loop_
_entity.id
_entity.type
_entity.pdbx_description
1 polymer ?
#
loop_
_entity_poly.entity_id
_entity_poly.type
_entity_poly.pdbx_seq_one_letter_code
_entity_poly.pdbx_strand_id
1 'polypeptide(L)'
;MEGVFAVIFIVFNLLLLPYPSSSLPLCTDSRAPLTVSTKLEFCSYNGSSCCNSTDDSKLQKQFQAMNISDPSCASLLQAVLCARCDPFSAKLFASDSVPRPVPLLCNSTVSTNSSQSNQATNDFCSQVWDTCQNVLILNSPFAPSLQGQAGAPVNSNFTKLTELWQSKTDFCDAFGGASTAGSICYDGEPVTLNETGTPSAPHGLCLEKIGEGNYLDMVAHPDGSNRAFFSNQQGKIWLATIPEVGSRGTLELDESNPFVDLTDQVHFDTTFGMMGIAFHPNFAENGRFFASFNCDKGKSPGCSGRCSCNSDVNCDPSKLRLDNGDQPCQYQSVIAEYTANGTASQPSSVCILTHLKLLLGSNILSE
;
A
#
# COMPACT_ATOMS: atom_id res chain seq x y z
N MET A 1 39.09 17.59 18.75
CA MET A 1 38.39 16.40 18.24
C MET A 1 36.92 16.36 18.66
N GLU A 2 36.56 16.88 19.84
CA GLU A 2 35.17 16.94 20.34
C GLU A 2 34.20 17.77 19.47
N GLY A 3 34.65 18.91 18.91
CA GLY A 3 33.79 19.75 18.07
C GLY A 3 33.34 19.08 16.76
N VAL A 4 34.15 18.15 16.22
CA VAL A 4 33.80 17.43 14.99
C VAL A 4 32.73 16.37 15.26
N PHE A 5 32.80 15.69 16.41
CA PHE A 5 31.78 14.74 16.85
C PHE A 5 30.44 15.43 17.12
N ALA A 6 30.45 16.62 17.72
CA ALA A 6 29.22 17.40 17.94
C ALA A 6 28.55 17.82 16.63
N VAL A 7 29.33 18.23 15.62
CA VAL A 7 28.81 18.59 14.30
C VAL A 7 28.25 17.38 13.56
N ILE A 8 28.94 16.23 13.59
CA ILE A 8 28.46 14.98 12.99
C ILE A 8 27.16 14.53 13.67
N PHE A 9 27.06 14.63 14.99
CA PHE A 9 25.87 14.25 15.75
C PHE A 9 24.67 15.17 15.43
N ILE A 10 24.88 16.48 15.27
CA ILE A 10 23.83 17.43 14.87
C ILE A 10 23.37 17.16 13.43
N VAL A 11 24.29 16.86 12.51
CA VAL A 11 23.97 16.50 11.12
C VAL A 11 23.19 15.18 11.04
N PHE A 12 23.56 14.18 11.86
CA PHE A 12 22.81 12.92 11.96
C PHE A 12 21.40 13.12 12.53
N ASN A 13 21.22 14.01 13.50
CA ASN A 13 19.88 14.34 14.04
C ASN A 13 19.03 15.15 13.05
N LEU A 14 19.64 15.99 12.20
CA LEU A 14 18.96 16.68 11.10
C LEU A 14 18.53 15.72 9.98
N LEU A 15 19.27 14.63 9.75
CA LEU A 15 18.89 13.54 8.84
C LEU A 15 17.81 12.62 9.42
N LEU A 16 17.59 12.66 10.74
CA LEU A 16 16.53 11.95 11.46
C LEU A 16 15.29 12.81 11.72
N LEU A 17 15.19 14.00 11.12
CA LEU A 17 13.93 14.74 11.12
C LEU A 17 12.84 13.84 10.52
N PRO A 18 11.71 13.59 11.23
CA PRO A 18 10.62 12.83 10.67
C PRO A 18 10.20 13.54 9.38
N TYR A 19 10.33 12.86 8.25
CA TYR A 19 9.71 13.30 7.01
C TYR A 19 8.25 13.63 7.34
N PRO A 20 7.75 14.83 6.98
CA PRO A 20 6.38 15.20 7.27
C PRO A 20 5.46 14.11 6.72
N SER A 21 4.76 13.44 7.63
CA SER A 21 3.79 12.41 7.32
C SER A 21 2.68 13.05 6.51
N SER A 22 2.77 12.96 5.19
CA SER A 22 1.73 13.48 4.32
C SER A 22 0.65 12.42 4.22
N SER A 23 -0.60 12.78 4.53
CA SER A 23 -1.73 11.91 4.25
C SER A 23 -1.83 11.75 2.74
N LEU A 24 -1.55 10.55 2.23
CA LEU A 24 -1.73 10.30 0.82
C LEU A 24 -3.20 10.24 0.45
N PRO A 25 -3.55 10.66 -0.78
CA PRO A 25 -4.89 10.47 -1.30
C PRO A 25 -5.29 9.00 -1.20
N LEU A 26 -6.43 8.74 -0.57
CA LEU A 26 -6.97 7.41 -0.35
C LEU A 26 -8.49 7.49 -0.42
N CYS A 27 -9.08 6.48 -1.08
CA CYS A 27 -10.52 6.35 -1.25
C CYS A 27 -11.15 5.55 -0.11
N THR A 28 -12.46 5.70 0.09
CA THR A 28 -13.21 5.00 1.16
C THR A 28 -13.12 3.47 1.10
N ASP A 29 -12.78 2.90 -0.06
CA ASP A 29 -12.53 1.48 -0.28
C ASP A 29 -11.05 1.08 -0.10
N SER A 30 -10.25 1.96 0.50
CA SER A 30 -8.81 1.82 0.71
C SER A 30 -7.97 1.72 -0.57
N ARG A 31 -8.52 2.10 -1.73
CA ARG A 31 -7.76 2.19 -2.98
C ARG A 31 -7.15 3.57 -3.17
N ALA A 32 -6.10 3.63 -3.99
CA ALA A 32 -5.58 4.90 -4.47
C ALA A 32 -6.60 5.54 -5.45
N PRO A 33 -6.73 6.87 -5.48
CA PRO A 33 -7.54 7.55 -6.47
C PRO A 33 -7.11 7.21 -7.90
N LEU A 34 -8.11 7.14 -8.78
CA LEU A 34 -7.94 6.89 -10.19
C LEU A 34 -7.56 8.20 -10.89
N THR A 35 -6.75 8.09 -11.95
CA THR A 35 -6.59 9.20 -12.90
C THR A 35 -7.74 9.16 -13.90
N VAL A 36 -8.64 10.12 -13.82
CA VAL A 36 -9.79 10.26 -14.71
C VAL A 36 -9.43 11.19 -15.85
N SER A 37 -9.46 10.67 -17.08
CA SER A 37 -9.09 11.39 -18.31
C SER A 37 -10.13 12.43 -18.76
N THR A 38 -11.37 12.27 -18.32
CA THR A 38 -12.50 13.15 -18.65
C THR A 38 -13.20 13.59 -17.37
N LYS A 39 -13.51 14.88 -17.26
CA LYS A 39 -14.27 15.43 -16.13
C LYS A 39 -15.58 14.65 -15.92
N LEU A 40 -15.86 14.28 -14.67
CA LEU A 40 -17.11 13.61 -14.30
C LEU A 40 -18.31 14.54 -14.56
N GLU A 41 -19.40 14.00 -15.12
CA GLU A 41 -20.54 14.81 -15.57
C GLU A 41 -21.36 15.34 -14.40
N PHE A 42 -21.59 14.52 -13.37
CA PHE A 42 -22.40 14.90 -12.22
C PHE A 42 -21.56 15.58 -11.14
N CYS A 43 -20.48 14.95 -10.68
CA CYS A 43 -19.66 15.46 -9.59
C CYS A 43 -18.52 16.41 -10.02
N SER A 44 -18.32 16.63 -11.32
CA SER A 44 -17.36 17.62 -11.84
C SER A 44 -15.88 17.44 -11.43
N TYR A 45 -15.49 16.34 -10.79
CA TYR A 45 -14.08 16.04 -10.51
C TYR A 45 -13.31 15.77 -11.80
N ASN A 46 -12.03 16.18 -11.81
CA ASN A 46 -11.11 16.03 -12.94
C ASN A 46 -9.70 15.68 -12.42
N GLY A 47 -8.94 14.88 -13.18
CA GLY A 47 -7.60 14.47 -12.78
C GLY A 47 -7.65 13.32 -11.78
N SER A 48 -7.41 13.59 -10.50
CA SER A 48 -7.45 12.57 -9.43
C SER A 48 -8.87 12.46 -8.85
N SER A 49 -9.44 11.26 -8.79
CA SER A 49 -10.78 11.03 -8.23
C SER A 49 -10.96 9.61 -7.73
N CYS A 50 -11.74 9.45 -6.67
CA CYS A 50 -12.17 8.16 -6.13
C CYS A 50 -13.37 7.53 -6.85
N CYS A 51 -13.96 8.26 -7.80
CA CYS A 51 -15.04 7.77 -8.65
C CYS A 51 -14.59 7.67 -10.11
N ASN A 52 -15.08 6.63 -10.80
CA ASN A 52 -15.15 6.59 -12.26
C ASN A 52 -16.54 7.06 -12.76
N SER A 53 -16.76 7.04 -14.07
CA SER A 53 -18.04 7.44 -14.70
C SER A 53 -19.25 6.61 -14.26
N THR A 54 -19.05 5.34 -13.92
CA THR A 54 -20.11 4.46 -13.42
C THR A 54 -20.51 4.86 -12.00
N ASP A 55 -19.56 5.19 -11.15
CA ASP A 55 -19.82 5.63 -9.77
C ASP A 55 -20.45 7.02 -9.75
N ASP A 56 -19.99 7.93 -10.61
CA ASP A 56 -20.60 9.24 -10.85
C ASP A 56 -22.09 9.12 -11.25
N SER A 57 -22.38 8.22 -12.19
CA SER A 57 -23.75 7.91 -12.63
C SER A 57 -24.63 7.33 -11.51
N LYS A 58 -24.05 6.53 -10.60
CA LYS A 58 -24.78 6.01 -9.43
C LYS A 58 -25.11 7.12 -8.45
N LEU A 59 -24.17 8.02 -8.18
CA LEU A 59 -24.39 9.18 -7.31
C LEU A 59 -25.45 10.12 -7.90
N GLN A 60 -25.43 10.34 -9.21
CA GLN A 60 -26.46 11.12 -9.91
C GLN A 60 -27.86 10.51 -9.72
N LYS A 61 -28.00 9.20 -9.88
CA LYS A 61 -29.27 8.48 -9.65
C LYS A 61 -29.71 8.58 -8.19
N GLN A 62 -28.77 8.43 -7.25
CA GLN A 62 -29.05 8.57 -5.82
C GLN A 62 -29.56 9.98 -5.50
N PHE A 63 -28.92 11.01 -6.06
CA PHE A 63 -29.33 12.41 -5.89
C PHE A 63 -30.73 12.69 -6.47
N GLN A 64 -31.01 12.21 -7.69
CA GLN A 64 -32.34 12.34 -8.30
C GLN A 64 -33.43 11.69 -7.46
N ALA A 65 -33.13 10.54 -6.84
CA ALA A 65 -34.06 9.84 -5.95
C ALA A 65 -34.38 10.61 -4.66
N MET A 66 -33.58 11.60 -4.26
CA MET A 66 -33.86 12.43 -3.08
C MET A 66 -34.99 13.45 -3.30
N ASN A 67 -35.35 13.73 -4.56
CA ASN A 67 -36.46 14.61 -4.97
C ASN A 67 -36.47 15.98 -4.24
N ILE A 68 -35.32 16.65 -4.21
CA ILE A 68 -35.13 17.93 -3.52
C ILE A 68 -35.68 19.06 -4.41
N SER A 69 -36.68 19.80 -3.91
CA SER A 69 -37.33 20.87 -4.68
C SER A 69 -36.58 22.20 -4.65
N ASP A 70 -35.86 22.48 -3.56
CA ASP A 70 -35.09 23.72 -3.41
C ASP A 70 -33.73 23.61 -4.11
N PRO A 71 -33.42 24.48 -5.09
CA PRO A 71 -32.20 24.36 -5.88
C PRO A 71 -30.93 24.67 -5.09
N SER A 72 -31.02 25.53 -4.06
CA SER A 72 -29.86 25.87 -3.22
C SER A 72 -29.49 24.69 -2.33
N CYS A 73 -30.49 24.07 -1.68
CA CYS A 73 -30.28 22.86 -0.91
C CYS A 73 -29.84 21.69 -1.80
N ALA A 74 -30.41 21.56 -3.00
CA ALA A 74 -30.01 20.55 -3.97
C ALA A 74 -28.53 20.67 -4.34
N SER A 75 -28.02 21.88 -4.58
CA SER A 75 -26.59 22.11 -4.84
C SER A 75 -25.69 21.68 -3.68
N LEU A 76 -26.08 21.98 -2.43
CA LEU A 76 -25.31 21.59 -1.25
C LEU A 76 -25.29 20.06 -1.05
N LEU A 77 -26.44 19.40 -1.23
CA LEU A 77 -26.56 17.95 -1.13
C LEU A 77 -25.82 17.22 -2.25
N GLN A 78 -25.77 17.79 -3.45
CA GLN A 78 -24.93 17.31 -4.54
C GLN A 78 -23.46 17.32 -4.12
N ALA A 79 -22.96 18.44 -3.57
CA ALA A 79 -21.58 18.52 -3.09
C ALA A 79 -21.28 17.47 -2.00
N VAL A 80 -22.18 17.32 -1.01
CA VAL A 80 -22.06 16.30 0.05
C VAL A 80 -21.96 14.88 -0.50
N LEU A 81 -22.76 14.51 -1.51
CA LEU A 81 -22.67 13.21 -2.16
C LEU A 81 -21.37 13.05 -2.95
N CYS A 82 -20.97 14.10 -3.66
CA CYS A 82 -19.79 14.12 -4.51
C CYS A 82 -18.47 14.11 -3.74
N ALA A 83 -18.48 14.39 -2.43
CA ALA A 83 -17.31 14.19 -1.56
C ALA A 83 -16.78 12.75 -1.58
N ARG A 84 -17.59 11.75 -1.97
CA ARG A 84 -17.11 10.36 -2.19
C ARG A 84 -16.11 10.23 -3.33
N CYS A 85 -16.15 11.16 -4.28
CA CYS A 85 -15.23 11.20 -5.41
C CYS A 85 -13.96 11.99 -5.09
N ASP A 86 -13.92 12.65 -3.93
CA ASP A 86 -12.73 13.37 -3.49
C ASP A 86 -11.54 12.41 -3.31
N PRO A 87 -10.33 12.77 -3.78
CA PRO A 87 -9.11 11.98 -3.59
C PRO A 87 -8.79 11.63 -2.14
N PHE A 88 -9.30 12.40 -1.18
CA PHE A 88 -9.13 12.19 0.25
C PHE A 88 -10.40 11.67 0.94
N SER A 89 -11.32 11.07 0.18
CA SER A 89 -12.59 10.55 0.71
C SER A 89 -12.41 9.56 1.87
N ALA A 90 -11.34 8.76 1.91
CA ALA A 90 -11.08 7.90 3.08
C ALA A 90 -10.98 8.69 4.38
N LYS A 91 -10.33 9.85 4.35
CA LYS A 91 -10.19 10.74 5.51
C LYS A 91 -11.46 11.53 5.77
N LEU A 92 -12.12 12.01 4.72
CA LEU A 92 -13.39 12.73 4.84
C LEU A 92 -14.52 11.87 5.42
N PHE A 93 -14.48 10.55 5.24
CA PHE A 93 -15.49 9.61 5.76
C PHE A 93 -14.96 8.72 6.89
N ALA A 94 -13.77 8.99 7.41
CA ALA A 94 -13.13 8.18 8.45
C ALA A 94 -13.97 8.09 9.73
N SER A 95 -13.96 6.90 10.33
CA SER A 95 -14.61 6.53 11.60
C SER A 95 -13.90 5.28 12.16
N ASP A 96 -14.10 4.96 13.44
CA ASP A 96 -13.35 3.94 14.17
C ASP A 96 -13.56 2.50 13.65
N SER A 97 -14.57 2.25 12.82
CA SER A 97 -14.88 0.89 12.30
C SER A 97 -15.54 0.87 10.94
N VAL A 98 -16.53 1.72 10.69
CA VAL A 98 -17.29 1.78 9.42
C VAL A 98 -17.29 3.22 8.93
N PRO A 99 -16.99 3.48 7.63
CA PRO A 99 -17.05 4.82 7.07
C PRO A 99 -18.38 5.49 7.39
N ARG A 100 -18.33 6.78 7.75
CA ARG A 100 -19.55 7.55 8.00
C ARG A 100 -20.41 7.60 6.74
N PRO A 101 -21.73 7.76 6.86
CA PRO A 101 -22.60 7.95 5.69
C PRO A 101 -22.39 9.31 5.00
N VAL A 102 -21.93 10.31 5.77
CA VAL A 102 -21.74 11.72 5.39
C VAL A 102 -20.28 12.11 5.69
N PRO A 103 -19.63 12.93 4.85
CA PRO A 103 -18.27 13.41 5.12
C PRO A 103 -18.25 14.31 6.37
N LEU A 104 -17.10 14.48 7.02
CA LEU A 104 -16.95 15.48 8.08
C LEU A 104 -17.14 16.85 7.46
N LEU A 105 -18.19 17.59 7.81
CA LEU A 105 -18.44 18.92 7.28
C LEU A 105 -17.63 19.94 8.07
N CYS A 106 -17.04 20.94 7.42
CA CYS A 106 -16.33 21.99 8.15
C CYS A 106 -17.29 22.80 9.03
N ASN A 107 -16.94 22.92 10.31
CA ASN A 107 -17.61 23.78 11.30
C ASN A 107 -16.58 24.83 11.78
N SER A 108 -16.98 26.11 11.84
CA SER A 108 -16.08 27.27 12.01
C SER A 108 -15.43 27.44 13.40
N THR A 109 -15.29 26.37 14.19
CA THR A 109 -14.46 26.39 15.40
C THR A 109 -12.98 26.37 15.00
N VAL A 110 -12.46 27.51 14.56
CA VAL A 110 -11.07 27.67 14.09
C VAL A 110 -10.10 27.32 15.22
N SER A 111 -9.30 26.26 15.02
CA SER A 111 -7.99 26.16 15.67
C SER A 111 -7.02 27.02 14.87
N THR A 112 -6.44 28.04 15.51
CA THR A 112 -5.52 29.04 14.93
C THR A 112 -4.21 28.48 14.35
N ASN A 113 -4.02 27.15 14.36
CA ASN A 113 -2.79 26.46 13.97
C ASN A 113 -2.97 25.43 12.83
N SER A 114 -4.07 25.48 12.07
CA SER A 114 -4.31 24.56 10.95
C SER A 114 -3.36 24.83 9.76
N SER A 115 -2.73 23.79 9.24
CA SER A 115 -1.81 23.81 8.09
C SER A 115 -2.50 23.95 6.73
N GLN A 116 -3.83 24.04 6.70
CA GLN A 116 -4.60 24.23 5.47
C GLN A 116 -4.85 25.72 5.21
N SER A 117 -4.45 26.16 4.01
CA SER A 117 -4.80 27.46 3.46
C SER A 117 -6.33 27.57 3.31
N ASN A 118 -6.93 28.60 3.91
CA ASN A 118 -8.24 29.18 3.54
C ASN A 118 -9.52 28.31 3.59
N GLN A 119 -9.47 26.99 3.84
CA GLN A 119 -10.68 26.13 3.84
C GLN A 119 -11.40 26.08 5.20
N ALA A 120 -10.68 26.28 6.30
CA ALA A 120 -11.25 26.29 7.67
C ALA A 120 -12.12 27.54 8.00
N THR A 121 -12.26 28.49 7.05
CA THR A 121 -13.10 29.69 7.21
C THR A 121 -14.54 29.51 6.72
N ASN A 122 -14.85 28.44 5.99
CA ASN A 122 -16.19 28.16 5.50
C ASN A 122 -16.93 27.20 6.44
N ASP A 123 -17.91 27.73 7.17
CA ASP A 123 -18.83 26.92 7.98
C ASP A 123 -19.83 26.16 7.10
N PHE A 124 -19.35 25.18 6.35
CA PHE A 124 -20.16 24.41 5.41
C PHE A 124 -21.26 23.63 6.13
N CYS A 125 -21.01 23.14 7.35
CA CYS A 125 -22.03 22.50 8.15
C CYS A 125 -23.21 23.45 8.44
N SER A 126 -22.91 24.68 8.87
CA SER A 126 -23.92 25.70 9.08
C SER A 126 -24.70 26.04 7.81
N GLN A 127 -24.02 26.13 6.67
CA GLN A 127 -24.66 26.41 5.38
C GLN A 127 -25.66 25.33 5.00
N VAL A 128 -25.28 24.04 5.14
CA VAL A 128 -26.18 22.92 4.91
C VAL A 128 -27.42 23.03 5.81
N TRP A 129 -27.24 23.27 7.11
CA TRP A 129 -28.37 23.44 8.02
C TRP A 129 -29.27 24.61 7.60
N ASP A 130 -28.70 25.81 7.49
CA ASP A 130 -29.45 27.05 7.30
C ASP A 130 -30.30 27.00 6.02
N THR A 131 -29.74 26.43 4.95
CA THR A 131 -30.40 26.28 3.64
C THR A 131 -31.37 25.09 3.59
N CYS A 132 -31.02 23.94 4.15
CA CYS A 132 -31.80 22.70 3.96
C CYS A 132 -32.78 22.37 5.08
N GLN A 133 -32.73 23.03 6.24
CA GLN A 133 -33.44 22.60 7.45
C GLN A 133 -34.95 22.35 7.26
N ASN A 134 -35.62 23.15 6.43
CA ASN A 134 -37.06 23.07 6.17
C ASN A 134 -37.42 22.38 4.84
N VAL A 135 -36.43 21.92 4.07
CA VAL A 135 -36.60 21.28 2.77
C VAL A 135 -36.92 19.81 2.98
N LEU A 136 -37.89 19.28 2.24
CA LEU A 136 -38.22 17.85 2.26
C LEU A 136 -37.18 17.09 1.42
N ILE A 137 -36.50 16.13 2.05
CA ILE A 137 -35.49 15.28 1.41
C ILE A 137 -35.93 13.83 1.57
N LEU A 138 -36.11 13.12 0.46
CA LEU A 138 -36.39 11.68 0.50
C LEU A 138 -35.10 10.91 0.77
N ASN A 139 -35.13 9.99 1.74
CA ASN A 139 -33.95 9.21 2.15
C ASN A 139 -32.74 10.10 2.46
N SER A 140 -32.97 11.13 3.29
CA SER A 140 -31.94 12.09 3.68
C SER A 140 -30.68 11.36 4.19
N PRO A 141 -29.48 11.68 3.66
CA PRO A 141 -28.23 11.09 4.16
C PRO A 141 -27.92 11.51 5.61
N PHE A 142 -28.61 12.54 6.11
CA PHE A 142 -28.52 13.04 7.48
C PHE A 142 -29.49 12.36 8.46
N ALA A 143 -30.22 11.33 8.02
CA ALA A 143 -31.03 10.53 8.92
C ALA A 143 -30.13 9.81 9.96
N PRO A 144 -30.45 9.86 11.26
CA PRO A 144 -29.67 9.18 12.30
C PRO A 144 -29.57 7.68 12.01
N SER A 145 -28.36 7.12 12.07
CA SER A 145 -28.20 5.66 12.02
C SER A 145 -28.58 5.06 13.37
N LEU A 146 -29.08 3.82 13.39
CA LEU A 146 -29.43 3.08 14.61
C LEU A 146 -28.24 2.82 15.55
N GLN A 147 -27.02 3.26 15.21
CA GLN A 147 -25.77 2.94 15.91
C GLN A 147 -25.21 4.05 16.80
N GLY A 148 -26.02 5.06 17.15
CA GLY A 148 -25.85 5.76 18.43
C GLY A 148 -25.35 7.21 18.36
N GLN A 149 -26.23 8.12 17.92
CA GLN A 149 -26.21 9.53 18.34
C GLN A 149 -27.62 10.10 18.33
N ALA A 150 -27.84 11.16 19.13
CA ALA A 150 -29.14 11.74 19.47
C ALA A 150 -29.92 12.20 18.24
N GLY A 151 -30.81 11.35 17.75
CA GLY A 151 -31.77 11.68 16.71
C GLY A 151 -32.98 10.75 16.78
N ALA A 152 -34.13 11.23 16.32
CA ALA A 152 -35.36 10.46 16.38
C ALA A 152 -35.27 9.21 15.47
N PRO A 153 -35.85 8.06 15.85
CA PRO A 153 -35.95 6.90 14.98
C PRO A 153 -36.86 7.24 13.79
N VAL A 154 -36.34 7.10 12.56
CA VAL A 154 -37.01 7.62 11.35
C VAL A 154 -37.23 6.50 10.34
N ASN A 155 -38.46 6.44 9.82
CA ASN A 155 -38.85 5.60 8.68
C ASN A 155 -38.37 6.22 7.35
N SER A 156 -38.11 5.39 6.34
CA SER A 156 -37.65 5.73 4.98
C SER A 156 -38.65 6.60 4.18
N ASN A 157 -38.89 7.83 4.62
CA ASN A 157 -39.84 8.79 4.03
C ASN A 157 -39.19 10.18 3.86
N PHE A 158 -39.92 11.08 3.18
CA PHE A 158 -39.56 12.50 3.11
C PHE A 158 -39.45 13.08 4.51
N THR A 159 -38.29 13.65 4.83
CA THR A 159 -37.98 14.19 6.15
C THR A 159 -37.33 15.56 6.00
N LYS A 160 -37.62 16.45 6.95
CA LYS A 160 -36.92 17.73 7.11
C LYS A 160 -35.80 17.58 8.13
N LEU A 161 -34.71 18.36 8.03
CA LEU A 161 -33.66 18.26 9.05
C LEU A 161 -34.16 18.67 10.44
N THR A 162 -35.10 19.61 10.52
CA THR A 162 -35.77 19.99 11.78
C THR A 162 -36.61 18.89 12.41
N GLU A 163 -36.98 17.86 11.65
CA GLU A 163 -37.69 16.67 12.16
C GLU A 163 -36.71 15.59 12.64
N LEU A 164 -35.47 15.61 12.12
CA LEU A 164 -34.41 14.65 12.43
C LEU A 164 -33.54 15.10 13.62
N TRP A 165 -33.30 16.42 13.72
CA TRP A 165 -32.34 17.04 14.63
C TRP A 165 -33.00 18.17 15.42
N GLN A 166 -32.69 18.26 16.72
CA GLN A 166 -33.31 19.25 17.62
C GLN A 166 -32.82 20.68 17.36
N SER A 167 -31.58 20.85 16.92
CA SER A 167 -30.99 22.15 16.63
C SER A 167 -29.87 22.07 15.58
N LYS A 168 -29.49 23.24 15.08
CA LYS A 168 -28.29 23.42 14.25
C LYS A 168 -27.03 22.89 14.93
N THR A 169 -26.91 23.11 16.25
CA THR A 169 -25.78 22.65 17.04
C THR A 169 -25.75 21.13 17.08
N ASP A 170 -26.87 20.46 17.35
CA ASP A 170 -26.90 18.98 17.38
C ASP A 170 -26.57 18.37 16.01
N PHE A 171 -27.05 18.98 14.92
CA PHE A 171 -26.71 18.57 13.56
C PHE A 171 -25.21 18.70 13.28
N CYS A 172 -24.62 19.84 13.63
CA CYS A 172 -23.19 20.08 13.42
C CYS A 172 -22.28 19.39 14.43
N ASP A 173 -22.77 18.95 15.57
CA ASP A 173 -22.05 18.07 16.48
C ASP A 173 -22.03 16.63 15.94
N ALA A 174 -23.05 16.23 15.17
CA ALA A 174 -23.11 14.91 14.55
C ALA A 174 -22.30 14.79 13.26
N PHE A 175 -22.31 15.83 12.42
CA PHE A 175 -21.69 15.79 11.08
C PHE A 175 -20.55 16.79 10.89
N GLY A 176 -20.46 17.81 11.74
CA GLY A 176 -19.46 18.86 11.64
C GLY A 176 -18.18 18.54 12.40
N GLY A 177 -17.08 19.19 12.03
CA GLY A 177 -15.83 19.13 12.78
C GLY A 177 -14.81 20.15 12.33
N ALA A 178 -13.81 20.37 13.17
CA ALA A 178 -12.68 21.24 12.87
C ALA A 178 -11.61 20.50 12.04
N SER A 179 -10.97 21.23 11.14
CA SER A 179 -9.70 20.81 10.53
C SER A 179 -8.60 20.97 11.58
N THR A 180 -8.08 19.85 12.09
CA THR A 180 -6.98 19.82 13.08
C THR A 180 -5.80 19.04 12.52
N ALA A 181 -4.65 19.04 13.21
CA ALA A 181 -3.47 18.27 12.81
C ALA A 181 -3.76 16.76 12.85
N GLY A 182 -4.30 16.23 11.74
CA GLY A 182 -4.68 14.82 11.58
C GLY A 182 -6.11 14.58 11.05
N SER A 183 -6.97 15.61 11.04
CA SER A 183 -8.35 15.54 10.54
C SER A 183 -8.61 16.60 9.47
N ILE A 184 -9.18 16.19 8.34
CA ILE A 184 -9.65 17.09 7.28
C ILE A 184 -11.18 17.13 7.30
N CYS A 185 -11.75 18.30 7.03
CA CYS A 185 -13.19 18.48 6.87
C CYS A 185 -13.50 18.93 5.43
N TYR A 186 -14.73 18.71 4.98
CA TYR A 186 -15.25 19.06 3.67
C TYR A 186 -15.98 20.40 3.74
N ASP A 187 -15.58 21.34 2.89
CA ASP A 187 -16.10 22.71 2.84
C ASP A 187 -17.05 22.97 1.66
N GLY A 188 -17.36 21.92 0.88
CA GLY A 188 -18.21 21.98 -0.31
C GLY A 188 -17.45 21.91 -1.63
N GLU A 189 -16.12 21.98 -1.61
CA GLU A 189 -15.26 21.94 -2.78
C GLU A 189 -14.21 20.81 -2.67
N PRO A 190 -13.56 20.39 -3.78
CA PRO A 190 -12.48 19.41 -3.72
C PRO A 190 -11.38 19.80 -2.73
N VAL A 191 -10.95 18.86 -1.90
CA VAL A 191 -9.94 19.11 -0.88
C VAL A 191 -8.60 19.39 -1.53
N THR A 192 -7.95 20.49 -1.12
CA THR A 192 -6.60 20.85 -1.56
C THR A 192 -5.68 20.92 -0.34
N LEU A 193 -4.66 20.05 -0.31
CA LEU A 193 -3.63 20.13 0.72
C LEU A 193 -2.48 20.99 0.20
N ASN A 194 -1.92 21.85 1.04
CA ASN A 194 -0.69 22.57 0.74
C ASN A 194 0.45 21.55 0.55
N GLU A 195 0.68 21.11 -0.67
CA GLU A 195 1.74 20.16 -1.01
C GLU A 195 3.11 20.83 -0.85
N THR A 196 3.73 20.70 0.32
CA THR A 196 5.19 20.85 0.40
C THR A 196 5.84 19.53 0.01
N GLY A 197 5.96 19.33 -1.30
CA GLY A 197 6.66 18.20 -1.92
C GLY A 197 5.76 17.01 -2.17
N THR A 198 5.90 16.40 -3.35
CA THR A 198 5.17 15.22 -3.81
C THR A 198 5.50 14.04 -2.89
N PRO A 199 4.62 13.66 -1.95
CA PRO A 199 4.87 12.55 -1.07
C PRO A 199 4.44 11.30 -1.83
N SER A 200 5.39 10.41 -2.12
CA SER A 200 5.11 9.05 -2.58
C SER A 200 4.61 8.21 -1.39
N ALA A 201 3.59 7.38 -1.59
CA ALA A 201 3.04 6.56 -0.51
C ALA A 201 3.99 5.46 -0.06
N PRO A 202 4.15 5.22 1.25
CA PRO A 202 4.19 3.85 1.72
C PRO A 202 2.74 3.34 1.71
N HIS A 203 2.41 2.61 0.65
CA HIS A 203 1.11 1.97 0.48
C HIS A 203 0.83 1.03 1.67
N GLY A 204 -0.38 1.10 2.26
CA GLY A 204 -0.85 0.01 3.10
C GLY A 204 -0.78 -1.32 2.33
N LEU A 205 -0.37 -2.39 3.01
CA LEU A 205 -0.09 -3.68 2.38
C LEU A 205 -1.39 -4.50 2.28
N CYS A 206 -2.03 -4.49 1.10
CA CYS A 206 -3.11 -5.41 0.78
C CYS A 206 -2.52 -6.73 0.24
N LEU A 207 -2.72 -7.81 0.98
CA LEU A 207 -2.29 -9.15 0.58
C LEU A 207 -3.49 -9.94 0.04
N GLU A 208 -3.45 -10.26 -1.25
CA GLU A 208 -4.36 -11.22 -1.88
C GLU A 208 -3.65 -12.56 -1.99
N LYS A 209 -4.30 -13.64 -1.53
CA LYS A 209 -3.76 -14.99 -1.71
C LYS A 209 -3.91 -15.38 -3.17
N ILE A 210 -2.79 -15.47 -3.88
CA ILE A 210 -2.75 -15.84 -5.30
C ILE A 210 -2.47 -17.34 -5.54
N GLY A 211 -2.05 -18.11 -4.53
CA GLY A 211 -1.80 -19.55 -4.67
C GLY A 211 -1.64 -20.30 -3.35
N GLU A 212 -1.57 -21.63 -3.42
CA GLU A 212 -1.44 -22.55 -2.27
C GLU A 212 -0.01 -23.07 -2.05
N GLY A 213 0.95 -22.70 -2.92
CA GLY A 213 2.32 -23.19 -2.85
C GLY A 213 3.12 -22.60 -1.68
N ASN A 214 4.12 -23.36 -1.21
CA ASN A 214 5.05 -22.94 -0.16
C ASN A 214 6.27 -22.25 -0.79
N TYR A 215 6.11 -20.98 -1.13
CA TYR A 215 7.17 -20.15 -1.69
C TYR A 215 7.88 -19.36 -0.60
N LEU A 216 9.20 -19.22 -0.75
CA LEU A 216 10.07 -18.45 0.12
C LEU A 216 10.19 -16.99 -0.33
N ASP A 217 10.27 -16.77 -1.64
CA ASP A 217 10.57 -15.47 -2.24
C ASP A 217 9.69 -15.22 -3.47
N MET A 218 9.41 -13.95 -3.74
CA MET A 218 8.68 -13.46 -4.92
C MET A 218 9.38 -12.21 -5.46
N VAL A 219 9.94 -12.30 -6.67
CA VAL A 219 10.60 -11.18 -7.34
C VAL A 219 9.88 -10.85 -8.64
N ALA A 220 9.41 -9.60 -8.77
CA ALA A 220 8.78 -9.12 -9.98
C ALA A 220 9.71 -9.27 -11.20
N HIS A 221 9.16 -9.65 -12.36
CA HIS A 221 9.95 -9.77 -13.57
C HIS A 221 10.44 -8.37 -14.02
N PRO A 222 11.74 -8.18 -14.31
CA PRO A 222 12.30 -6.85 -14.63
C PRO A 222 11.78 -6.14 -15.89
N ASP A 223 10.91 -6.79 -16.68
CA ASP A 223 10.28 -6.20 -17.87
C ASP A 223 9.00 -5.41 -17.54
N GLY A 224 8.57 -5.39 -16.29
CA GLY A 224 7.34 -4.70 -15.85
C GLY A 224 6.04 -5.39 -16.26
N SER A 225 6.12 -6.63 -16.76
CA SER A 225 4.94 -7.46 -17.00
C SER A 225 4.30 -7.94 -15.69
N ASN A 226 3.13 -8.57 -15.79
CA ASN A 226 2.48 -9.24 -14.66
C ASN A 226 3.13 -10.59 -14.30
N ARG A 227 4.41 -10.80 -14.61
CA ARG A 227 5.13 -12.04 -14.29
C ARG A 227 6.00 -11.84 -13.06
N ALA A 228 6.19 -12.89 -12.28
CA ALA A 228 7.11 -12.90 -11.15
C ALA A 228 7.80 -14.25 -11.00
N PHE A 229 9.02 -14.21 -10.47
CA PHE A 229 9.79 -15.37 -10.10
C PHE A 229 9.45 -15.78 -8.68
N PHE A 230 9.20 -17.06 -8.47
CA PHE A 230 8.94 -17.66 -7.16
C PHE A 230 10.01 -18.70 -6.88
N SER A 231 10.51 -18.77 -5.64
CA SER A 231 11.45 -19.82 -5.25
C SER A 231 11.01 -20.57 -4.01
N ASN A 232 11.46 -21.81 -3.86
CA ASN A 232 11.26 -22.60 -2.63
C ASN A 232 12.57 -22.85 -1.89
N GLN A 233 12.46 -23.37 -0.67
CA GLN A 233 13.61 -23.63 0.20
C GLN A 233 14.54 -24.73 -0.36
N GLN A 234 14.03 -25.65 -1.18
CA GLN A 234 14.84 -26.71 -1.83
C GLN A 234 15.74 -26.19 -2.96
N GLY A 235 15.49 -24.99 -3.48
CA GLY A 235 16.31 -24.39 -4.53
C GLY A 235 15.72 -24.41 -5.94
N LYS A 236 14.42 -24.66 -6.08
CA LYS A 236 13.71 -24.49 -7.36
C LYS A 236 13.21 -23.07 -7.50
N ILE A 237 13.30 -22.53 -8.71
CA ILE A 237 12.81 -21.20 -9.08
C ILE A 237 11.87 -21.36 -10.28
N TRP A 238 10.67 -20.81 -10.20
CA TRP A 238 9.66 -20.82 -11.27
C TRP A 238 9.35 -19.41 -11.73
N LEU A 239 8.93 -19.28 -12.99
CA LEU A 239 8.31 -18.06 -13.51
C LEU A 239 6.79 -18.29 -13.54
N ALA A 240 6.04 -17.38 -12.95
CA ALA A 240 4.58 -17.44 -12.93
C ALA A 240 3.95 -16.15 -13.45
N THR A 241 2.71 -16.27 -13.90
CA THR A 241 1.85 -15.15 -14.30
C THR A 241 0.91 -14.80 -13.14
N ILE A 242 1.00 -13.55 -12.68
CA ILE A 242 0.14 -13.00 -11.63
C ILE A 242 -1.18 -12.55 -12.28
N PRO A 243 -2.34 -12.99 -11.75
CA PRO A 243 -3.65 -12.58 -12.25
C PRO A 243 -3.91 -11.10 -11.97
N GLU A 244 -4.85 -10.49 -12.70
CA GLU A 244 -5.23 -9.10 -12.47
C GLU A 244 -5.77 -8.90 -11.04
N VAL A 245 -5.41 -7.79 -10.42
CA VAL A 245 -5.79 -7.47 -9.04
C VAL A 245 -7.32 -7.48 -8.89
N GLY A 246 -7.82 -8.29 -7.95
CA GLY A 246 -9.26 -8.41 -7.70
C GLY A 246 -10.03 -9.27 -8.70
N SER A 247 -9.36 -9.89 -9.68
CA SER A 247 -9.98 -10.88 -10.57
C SER A 247 -10.36 -12.18 -9.86
N ARG A 248 -9.80 -12.42 -8.65
CA ARG A 248 -9.84 -13.72 -7.95
C ARG A 248 -9.27 -14.87 -8.78
N GLY A 249 -8.46 -14.55 -9.80
CA GLY A 249 -7.72 -15.53 -10.57
C GLY A 249 -6.69 -16.24 -9.69
N THR A 250 -6.29 -17.43 -10.11
CA THR A 250 -5.20 -18.19 -9.46
C THR A 250 -3.87 -17.87 -10.14
N LEU A 251 -2.77 -17.98 -9.39
CA LEU A 251 -1.42 -17.92 -9.92
C LEU A 251 -1.24 -19.01 -10.98
N GLU A 252 -0.85 -18.61 -12.19
CA GLU A 252 -0.51 -19.55 -13.25
C GLU A 252 0.97 -19.89 -13.14
N LEU A 253 1.27 -21.06 -12.58
CA LEU A 253 2.62 -21.57 -12.38
C LEU A 253 2.69 -23.04 -12.81
N ASP A 254 3.65 -23.37 -13.67
CA ASP A 254 3.94 -24.76 -14.06
C ASP A 254 5.00 -25.35 -13.12
N GLU A 255 4.55 -26.05 -12.08
CA GLU A 255 5.47 -26.66 -11.09
C GLU A 255 6.41 -27.70 -11.70
N SER A 256 6.03 -28.31 -12.83
CA SER A 256 6.79 -29.37 -13.49
C SER A 256 7.99 -28.86 -14.28
N ASN A 257 7.99 -27.57 -14.67
CA ASN A 257 9.02 -26.95 -15.49
C ASN A 257 9.56 -25.70 -14.78
N PRO A 258 10.47 -25.87 -13.78
CA PRO A 258 11.11 -24.73 -13.14
C PRO A 258 11.97 -23.94 -14.13
N PHE A 259 12.03 -22.62 -13.95
CA PHE A 259 12.94 -21.73 -14.67
C PHE A 259 14.41 -22.11 -14.41
N VAL A 260 14.73 -22.46 -13.16
CA VAL A 260 16.00 -23.09 -12.80
C VAL A 260 15.83 -24.03 -11.61
N ASP A 261 16.57 -25.13 -11.62
CA ASP A 261 16.65 -26.09 -10.53
C ASP A 261 18.06 -26.07 -9.95
N LEU A 262 18.20 -25.56 -8.72
CA LEU A 262 19.46 -25.47 -7.98
C LEU A 262 19.55 -26.53 -6.86
N THR A 263 18.69 -27.54 -6.85
CA THR A 263 18.67 -28.58 -5.81
C THR A 263 20.00 -29.31 -5.65
N ASP A 264 20.82 -29.38 -6.69
CA ASP A 264 22.18 -29.97 -6.63
C ASP A 264 23.22 -29.05 -5.94
N GLN A 265 22.94 -27.74 -5.86
CA GLN A 265 23.84 -26.76 -5.22
C GLN A 265 23.39 -26.41 -3.80
N VAL A 266 22.07 -26.41 -3.56
CA VAL A 266 21.46 -26.07 -2.28
C VAL A 266 21.52 -27.27 -1.34
N HIS A 267 22.15 -27.10 -0.18
CA HIS A 267 21.98 -28.01 0.94
C HIS A 267 20.67 -27.69 1.66
N PHE A 268 19.74 -28.64 1.62
CA PHE A 268 18.39 -28.50 2.16
C PHE A 268 18.14 -29.52 3.28
N ASP A 269 17.74 -29.03 4.45
CA ASP A 269 17.24 -29.82 5.57
C ASP A 269 16.24 -29.00 6.42
N THR A 270 16.05 -29.32 7.71
CA THR A 270 15.12 -28.59 8.58
C THR A 270 15.59 -27.18 8.95
N THR A 271 16.87 -26.86 8.71
CA THR A 271 17.53 -25.61 9.10
C THR A 271 18.08 -24.87 7.87
N PHE A 272 18.65 -25.60 6.92
CA PHE A 272 19.34 -25.06 5.77
C PHE A 272 18.51 -25.13 4.48
N GLY A 273 18.78 -24.20 3.57
CA GLY A 273 18.18 -24.22 2.23
C GLY A 273 18.48 -22.95 1.44
N MET A 274 17.67 -22.70 0.42
CA MET A 274 17.63 -21.41 -0.25
C MET A 274 17.09 -20.34 0.70
N MET A 275 17.61 -19.12 0.57
CA MET A 275 17.24 -17.96 1.39
C MET A 275 16.57 -16.85 0.58
N GLY A 276 16.90 -16.72 -0.72
CA GLY A 276 16.28 -15.71 -1.58
C GLY A 276 16.96 -15.59 -2.94
N ILE A 277 16.35 -14.79 -3.81
CA ILE A 277 16.80 -14.54 -5.18
C ILE A 277 16.75 -13.03 -5.49
N ALA A 278 17.57 -12.58 -6.44
CA ALA A 278 17.51 -11.20 -6.93
C ALA A 278 17.89 -11.15 -8.40
N PHE A 279 17.16 -10.37 -9.19
CA PHE A 279 17.46 -10.19 -10.60
C PHE A 279 18.20 -8.88 -10.83
N HIS A 280 19.17 -8.88 -11.73
CA HIS A 280 19.88 -7.65 -12.11
C HIS A 280 18.88 -6.65 -12.72
N PRO A 281 18.99 -5.32 -12.47
CA PRO A 281 18.07 -4.33 -13.06
C PRO A 281 17.95 -4.45 -14.59
N ASN A 282 19.08 -4.69 -15.26
CA ASN A 282 19.15 -4.96 -16.71
C ASN A 282 19.06 -6.46 -17.07
N PHE A 283 18.34 -7.29 -16.30
CA PHE A 283 18.20 -8.72 -16.58
C PHE A 283 17.70 -9.00 -18.01
N ALA A 284 16.81 -8.15 -18.54
CA ALA A 284 16.34 -8.27 -19.92
C ALA A 284 17.47 -8.15 -20.96
N GLU A 285 18.57 -7.47 -20.64
CA GLU A 285 19.72 -7.28 -21.52
C GLU A 285 20.84 -8.28 -21.25
N ASN A 286 21.11 -8.59 -19.97
CA ASN A 286 22.29 -9.35 -19.56
C ASN A 286 21.99 -10.74 -18.97
N GLY A 287 20.73 -11.07 -18.71
CA GLY A 287 20.30 -12.35 -18.15
C GLY A 287 20.80 -12.64 -16.72
N ARG A 288 21.41 -11.68 -16.02
CA ARG A 288 22.06 -11.91 -14.72
C ARG A 288 21.06 -11.94 -13.57
N PHE A 289 21.16 -12.97 -12.73
CA PHE A 289 20.43 -13.05 -11.47
C PHE A 289 21.31 -13.69 -10.39
N PHE A 290 20.90 -13.56 -9.14
CA PHE A 290 21.64 -13.98 -7.97
C PHE A 290 20.75 -14.86 -7.10
N ALA A 291 21.32 -15.89 -6.49
CA ALA A 291 20.63 -16.72 -5.51
C ALA A 291 21.48 -16.81 -4.23
N SER A 292 20.82 -16.65 -3.09
CA SER A 292 21.39 -16.84 -1.76
C SER A 292 20.92 -18.19 -1.20
N PHE A 293 21.85 -19.04 -0.78
CA PHE A 293 21.53 -20.38 -0.26
C PHE A 293 22.64 -20.94 0.64
N ASN A 294 22.29 -21.93 1.44
CA ASN A 294 23.25 -22.77 2.14
C ASN A 294 23.78 -23.84 1.20
N CYS A 295 25.09 -24.01 1.15
CA CYS A 295 25.74 -25.07 0.40
C CYS A 295 26.54 -25.97 1.35
N ASP A 296 26.86 -27.18 0.88
CA ASP A 296 27.70 -28.15 1.59
C ASP A 296 29.06 -28.25 0.90
N LYS A 297 30.14 -27.96 1.63
CA LYS A 297 31.52 -28.07 1.15
C LYS A 297 31.87 -29.48 0.67
N GLY A 298 31.24 -30.52 1.23
CA GLY A 298 31.41 -31.90 0.80
C GLY A 298 30.78 -32.21 -0.56
N LYS A 299 29.74 -31.45 -0.96
CA LYS A 299 28.99 -31.67 -2.22
C LYS A 299 29.40 -30.71 -3.33
N SER A 300 29.62 -29.43 -3.01
CA SER A 300 29.93 -28.39 -3.99
C SER A 300 31.34 -27.82 -3.74
N PRO A 301 32.30 -28.03 -4.66
CA PRO A 301 33.66 -27.49 -4.54
C PRO A 301 33.71 -25.96 -4.47
N GLY A 302 32.67 -25.29 -4.98
CA GLY A 302 32.51 -23.84 -4.93
C GLY A 302 31.99 -23.32 -3.58
N CYS A 303 31.52 -24.21 -2.72
CA CYS A 303 31.03 -23.89 -1.39
C CYS A 303 32.19 -23.59 -0.45
N SER A 304 32.64 -22.34 -0.46
CA SER A 304 33.76 -21.87 0.33
C SER A 304 33.44 -20.53 0.97
N GLY A 305 33.66 -20.46 2.27
CA GLY A 305 33.40 -19.29 3.10
C GLY A 305 34.32 -19.29 4.32
N ARG A 306 34.43 -18.14 4.98
CA ARG A 306 35.31 -18.00 6.13
C ARG A 306 34.55 -18.38 7.40
N CYS A 307 35.07 -19.37 8.12
CA CYS A 307 34.56 -19.75 9.44
C CYS A 307 34.58 -18.58 10.43
N SER A 308 33.56 -18.44 11.28
CA SER A 308 33.58 -17.51 12.42
C SER A 308 34.72 -17.83 13.39
N CYS A 309 34.97 -19.12 13.66
CA CYS A 309 36.18 -19.59 14.31
C CYS A 309 37.32 -19.65 13.27
N ASN A 310 38.22 -18.67 13.31
CA ASN A 310 39.38 -18.59 12.42
C ASN A 310 40.61 -17.99 13.14
N SER A 311 41.73 -17.90 12.41
CA SER A 311 43.00 -17.36 12.91
C SER A 311 42.92 -15.94 13.48
N ASP A 312 42.04 -15.08 12.97
CA ASP A 312 41.96 -13.67 13.36
C ASP A 312 41.35 -13.51 14.75
N VAL A 313 40.49 -14.45 15.14
CA VAL A 313 39.94 -14.53 16.50
C VAL A 313 40.68 -15.57 17.36
N ASN A 314 41.89 -15.96 16.93
CA ASN A 314 42.74 -16.95 17.59
C ASN A 314 42.01 -18.28 17.90
N CYS A 315 41.18 -18.73 16.95
CA CYS A 315 40.38 -19.94 17.06
C CYS A 315 40.77 -20.93 15.95
N ASP A 316 40.97 -22.19 16.34
CA ASP A 316 41.34 -23.27 15.44
C ASP A 316 40.13 -24.18 15.20
N PRO A 317 39.48 -24.12 14.02
CA PRO A 317 38.27 -24.89 13.74
C PRO A 317 38.49 -26.40 13.81
N SER A 318 39.72 -26.89 13.64
CA SER A 318 40.02 -28.33 13.77
C SER A 318 39.94 -28.85 15.21
N LYS A 319 39.99 -27.94 16.19
CA LYS A 319 39.86 -28.26 17.62
C LYS A 319 38.42 -28.19 18.13
N LEU A 320 37.48 -27.78 17.28
CA LEU A 320 36.07 -27.77 17.62
C LEU A 320 35.50 -29.19 17.56
N ARG A 321 34.53 -29.47 18.44
CA ARG A 321 33.81 -30.74 18.44
C ARG A 321 32.90 -30.81 17.22
N LEU A 322 32.73 -32.01 16.68
CA LEU A 322 31.68 -32.29 15.70
C LEU A 322 30.32 -32.07 16.37
N ASP A 323 29.45 -31.32 15.70
CA ASP A 323 28.06 -31.16 16.12
C ASP A 323 27.20 -32.09 15.28
N ASN A 324 26.52 -33.05 15.91
CA ASN A 324 25.71 -34.09 15.23
C ASN A 324 26.39 -34.84 14.06
N GLY A 325 27.72 -34.89 14.02
CA GLY A 325 28.50 -35.54 12.94
C GLY A 325 28.93 -34.62 11.81
N ASP A 326 28.49 -33.36 11.82
CA ASP A 326 28.92 -32.36 10.86
C ASP A 326 30.29 -31.77 11.23
N GLN A 327 31.11 -31.52 10.21
CA GLN A 327 32.39 -30.87 10.41
C GLN A 327 32.19 -29.38 10.70
N PRO A 328 33.02 -28.78 11.59
CA PRO A 328 33.03 -27.32 11.76
C PRO A 328 33.16 -26.62 10.41
N CYS A 329 32.21 -25.73 10.11
CA CYS A 329 32.13 -24.99 8.85
C CYS A 329 31.89 -25.83 7.58
N GLN A 330 31.27 -27.01 7.71
CA GLN A 330 30.87 -27.81 6.56
C GLN A 330 29.88 -27.08 5.66
N TYR A 331 28.87 -26.44 6.26
CA TYR A 331 27.87 -25.68 5.54
C TYR A 331 28.23 -24.19 5.49
N GLN A 332 27.98 -23.54 4.36
CA GLN A 332 28.25 -22.11 4.17
C GLN A 332 27.03 -21.42 3.54
N SER A 333 26.74 -20.20 4.00
CA SER A 333 25.80 -19.32 3.30
C SER A 333 26.55 -18.61 2.17
N VAL A 334 26.07 -18.74 0.94
CA VAL A 334 26.69 -18.15 -0.25
C VAL A 334 25.66 -17.36 -1.06
N ILE A 335 26.14 -16.32 -1.75
CA ILE A 335 25.42 -15.66 -2.83
C ILE A 335 26.15 -16.04 -4.11
N ALA A 336 25.46 -16.64 -5.07
CA ALA A 336 26.00 -17.00 -6.36
C ALA A 336 25.31 -16.22 -7.49
N GLU A 337 26.09 -15.79 -8.47
CA GLU A 337 25.59 -15.20 -9.72
C GLU A 337 25.31 -16.30 -10.75
N TYR A 338 24.23 -16.12 -11.50
CA TYR A 338 23.79 -16.97 -12.59
C TYR A 338 23.47 -16.11 -13.80
N THR A 339 23.50 -16.70 -15.00
CA THR A 339 23.17 -16.02 -16.24
C THR A 339 22.20 -16.85 -17.07
N ALA A 340 21.05 -16.27 -17.41
CA ALA A 340 20.07 -16.84 -18.32
C ALA A 340 20.53 -16.72 -19.76
N ASN A 341 20.99 -17.86 -20.29
CA ASN A 341 21.30 -18.01 -21.70
C ASN A 341 20.32 -19.02 -22.30
N GLY A 342 19.45 -18.55 -23.20
CA GLY A 342 18.53 -19.40 -23.96
C GLY A 342 18.68 -19.15 -25.46
N THR A 343 18.18 -20.08 -26.27
CA THR A 343 18.15 -20.01 -27.74
C THR A 343 17.20 -18.94 -28.31
N ALA A 344 16.49 -18.20 -27.46
CA ALA A 344 15.65 -17.08 -27.84
C ALA A 344 16.51 -15.81 -28.06
N SER A 345 16.17 -15.03 -29.08
CA SER A 345 16.86 -13.78 -29.44
C SER A 345 16.81 -12.69 -28.36
N GLN A 346 16.05 -12.89 -27.29
CA GLN A 346 15.98 -12.01 -26.11
C GLN A 346 15.94 -12.80 -24.78
N PRO A 347 16.75 -12.41 -23.78
CA PRO A 347 16.74 -13.00 -22.43
C PRO A 347 15.37 -12.96 -21.73
N SER A 348 14.51 -12.01 -22.10
CA SER A 348 13.15 -11.81 -21.58
C SER A 348 12.15 -12.93 -21.92
N SER A 349 12.53 -13.84 -22.84
CA SER A 349 11.70 -14.96 -23.31
C SER A 349 12.26 -16.34 -22.91
N VAL A 350 13.26 -16.39 -22.03
CA VAL A 350 13.95 -17.63 -21.67
C VAL A 350 13.17 -18.39 -20.60
N CYS A 351 12.84 -19.66 -20.85
CA CYS A 351 12.23 -20.56 -19.88
C CYS A 351 13.21 -21.57 -19.23
N ILE A 352 14.46 -21.70 -19.70
CA ILE A 352 15.42 -22.73 -19.23
C ILE A 352 16.88 -22.21 -19.30
N LEU A 353 17.69 -22.51 -18.29
CA LEU A 353 19.12 -22.09 -18.16
C LEU A 353 20.13 -23.19 -18.54
N THR A 354 21.32 -22.82 -19.06
CA THR A 354 22.42 -23.78 -19.36
C THR A 354 23.84 -23.43 -18.90
N HIS A 355 24.15 -22.38 -18.14
CA HIS A 355 25.53 -22.21 -17.61
C HIS A 355 25.65 -21.48 -16.26
N LEU A 356 26.55 -21.99 -15.41
CA LEU A 356 26.84 -21.56 -14.04
C LEU A 356 28.15 -20.74 -13.98
N LYS A 357 28.14 -19.59 -13.31
CA LYS A 357 29.38 -18.87 -12.96
C LYS A 357 29.30 -18.35 -11.52
N LEU A 358 29.79 -19.14 -10.57
CA LEU A 358 29.87 -18.78 -9.16
C LEU A 358 30.73 -17.51 -8.98
N LEU A 359 30.14 -16.43 -8.47
CA LEU A 359 30.88 -15.26 -8.00
C LEU A 359 30.93 -15.30 -6.46
N LEU A 360 32.15 -15.48 -5.96
CA LEU A 360 32.67 -15.30 -4.60
C LEU A 360 31.67 -14.87 -3.49
N GLY A 361 31.59 -15.71 -2.45
CA GLY A 361 30.84 -15.47 -1.22
C GLY A 361 31.29 -14.21 -0.48
N SER A 362 30.33 -13.30 -0.27
CA SER A 362 30.49 -12.14 0.60
C SER A 362 29.86 -12.45 1.96
N ASN A 363 30.61 -12.15 3.03
CA ASN A 363 30.26 -12.36 4.43
C ASN A 363 28.88 -11.76 4.74
N ILE A 364 27.94 -12.60 5.17
CA ILE A 364 26.79 -12.15 5.96
C ILE A 364 27.10 -12.54 7.40
N LEU A 365 27.35 -11.53 8.23
CA LEU A 365 27.37 -11.64 9.68
C LEU A 365 25.97 -12.09 10.13
N SER A 366 25.84 -13.35 10.49
CA SER A 366 24.73 -13.80 11.34
C SER A 366 25.18 -13.63 12.79
N GLU A 367 24.37 -12.95 13.59
CA GLU A 367 24.56 -12.77 15.04
C GLU A 367 24.75 -14.07 15.81
#